data_AF-A0A5N6TAU0-F1
#
_entry.id   AF-A0A5N6TAU0-F1
#
_cell.length_a   1.000
_cell.length_b   1.000
_cell.length_c   1.000
_cell.angle_alpha   90.00
_cell.angle_beta   90.00
_cell.angle_gamma   90.00
#
_symmetry.space_group_name_H-M   'P 1'
#
loop_
_entity.id
_entity.type
_entity.pdbx_description
1 polymer ?
#
loop_
_entity_poly.entity_id
_entity_poly.type
_entity_poly.pdbx_seq_one_letter_code
_entity_poly.pdbx_strand_id
1 'polypeptide(L)'
;MTTYQTPDPPNYTLFDAILDWGHHNAHQISEAHLSKGGWEGWAQEEMRMLFNAGREDNCYQNNTRQAADIVLTPDTSGAEAFAQPYVDEESVVIELKCESYWNAQKFRGEVKKDMQKVNSGVFKERLLQRGCNVYCIALAMTGEGAHEMESLGLELFESDGGLVAPFQVWWFMRRFEAEDGSEDEDEGSMDENDEEDEDDDEMHEDEGVDFDVDEGSSDDDGDGYDNGYHNGYYGGHNGGWDYHYS
;
A
#
# COMPACT_ATOMS: atom_id res chain seq x y z
N MET A 1 -8.29 -6.90 -24.41
CA MET A 1 -7.84 -7.40 -23.09
C MET A 1 -9.07 -7.68 -22.27
N THR A 2 -9.31 -8.95 -21.95
CA THR A 2 -10.54 -9.42 -21.30
C THR A 2 -10.25 -9.55 -19.81
N THR A 3 -10.87 -8.72 -18.97
CA THR A 3 -10.77 -8.82 -17.52
C THR A 3 -11.61 -10.00 -17.04
N TYR A 4 -10.98 -11.05 -16.51
CA TYR A 4 -11.69 -12.13 -15.83
C TYR A 4 -11.93 -11.73 -14.37
N GLN A 5 -13.18 -11.73 -13.91
CA GLN A 5 -13.50 -11.69 -12.48
C GLN A 5 -13.41 -13.13 -11.95
N THR A 6 -12.47 -13.39 -11.06
CA THR A 6 -12.39 -14.66 -10.30
C THR A 6 -13.25 -14.51 -9.03
N PRO A 7 -14.04 -15.52 -8.65
CA PRO A 7 -14.91 -15.46 -7.47
C PRO A 7 -14.15 -15.58 -6.14
N ASP A 8 -12.88 -15.96 -6.18
CA ASP A 8 -12.00 -16.05 -5.02
C ASP A 8 -10.96 -14.93 -5.09
N PRO A 9 -10.52 -14.36 -3.94
CA PRO A 9 -9.42 -13.42 -3.95
C PRO A 9 -8.16 -14.15 -4.47
N PRO A 10 -7.38 -13.54 -5.37
CA PRO A 10 -6.17 -14.16 -5.91
C PRO A 10 -5.14 -14.54 -4.82
N ASN A 11 -5.20 -13.89 -3.65
CA ASN A 11 -4.24 -14.06 -2.58
C ASN A 11 -4.92 -14.37 -1.23
N TYR A 12 -5.43 -15.59 -1.08
CA TYR A 12 -6.12 -16.04 0.13
C TYR A 12 -5.27 -15.82 1.40
N THR A 13 -3.97 -16.10 1.34
CA THR A 13 -3.02 -15.95 2.46
C THR A 13 -2.94 -14.52 2.99
N LEU A 14 -2.95 -13.52 2.10
CA LEU A 14 -2.97 -12.11 2.48
C LEU A 14 -4.25 -11.76 3.27
N PHE A 15 -5.40 -12.19 2.76
CA PHE A 15 -6.70 -11.88 3.38
C PHE A 15 -6.89 -12.59 4.73
N ASP A 16 -6.45 -13.84 4.83
CA ASP A 16 -6.43 -14.57 6.10
C ASP A 16 -5.51 -13.89 7.13
N ALA A 17 -4.34 -13.40 6.72
CA ALA A 17 -3.45 -12.68 7.64
C ALA A 17 -4.07 -11.37 8.13
N ILE A 18 -4.85 -10.67 7.30
CA ILE A 18 -5.60 -9.47 7.74
C ILE A 18 -6.65 -9.85 8.80
N LEU A 19 -7.37 -10.96 8.61
CA LEU A 19 -8.34 -11.44 9.59
C LEU A 19 -7.67 -11.91 10.89
N ASP A 20 -6.56 -12.63 10.80
CA ASP A 20 -5.80 -13.08 11.96
C ASP A 20 -5.23 -11.89 12.76
N TRP A 21 -4.68 -10.89 12.07
CA TRP A 21 -4.29 -9.63 12.70
C TRP A 21 -5.47 -8.94 13.37
N GLY A 22 -6.62 -8.86 12.69
CA GLY A 22 -7.84 -8.28 13.23
C GLY A 22 -8.36 -9.01 14.47
N HIS A 23 -8.24 -10.33 14.49
CA HIS A 23 -8.60 -11.17 15.63
C HIS A 23 -7.72 -10.89 16.85
N HIS A 24 -6.39 -10.89 16.67
CA HIS A 24 -5.43 -10.62 17.74
C HIS A 24 -5.57 -9.21 18.33
N ASN A 25 -5.97 -8.24 17.50
CA ASN A 25 -6.10 -6.83 17.90
C ASN A 25 -7.55 -6.39 18.17
N ALA A 26 -8.49 -7.33 18.30
CA ALA A 26 -9.93 -7.05 18.28
C ALA A 26 -10.38 -6.00 19.32
N HIS A 27 -9.83 -6.06 20.53
CA HIS A 27 -10.12 -5.08 21.58
C HIS A 27 -9.67 -3.67 21.19
N GLN A 28 -8.42 -3.53 20.73
CA GLN A 28 -7.84 -2.24 20.36
C GLN A 28 -8.57 -1.63 19.16
N ILE A 29 -8.91 -2.44 18.16
CA ILE A 29 -9.70 -2.00 17.00
C ILE A 29 -11.07 -1.50 17.43
N SER A 30 -11.74 -2.22 18.33
CA SER A 30 -13.06 -1.82 18.85
C SER A 30 -13.02 -0.48 19.57
N GLU A 31 -11.97 -0.21 20.35
CA GLU A 31 -11.76 1.09 21.00
C GLU A 31 -11.42 2.18 19.98
N ALA A 32 -10.51 1.90 19.05
CA ALA A 32 -10.02 2.84 18.07
C ALA A 32 -11.10 3.22 17.03
N HIS A 33 -12.03 2.31 16.71
CA HIS A 33 -13.20 2.56 15.88
C HIS A 33 -14.05 3.73 16.42
N LEU A 34 -14.12 3.92 17.73
CA LEU A 34 -14.86 5.01 18.38
C LEU A 34 -14.05 6.31 18.50
N SER A 35 -12.76 6.30 18.15
CA SER A 35 -11.88 7.46 18.25
C SER A 35 -12.05 8.40 17.06
N LYS A 36 -11.92 9.72 17.30
CA LYS A 36 -12.09 10.75 16.25
C LYS A 36 -11.05 10.69 15.14
N GLY A 37 -9.84 10.23 15.45
CA GLY A 37 -8.76 10.04 14.47
C GLY A 37 -8.94 8.80 13.61
N GLY A 38 -9.91 7.93 13.95
CA GLY A 38 -10.04 6.61 13.34
C GLY A 38 -8.85 5.72 13.69
N TRP A 39 -8.69 4.66 12.91
CA TRP A 39 -7.68 3.62 13.14
C TRP A 39 -6.95 3.21 11.86
N GLU A 40 -7.27 3.83 10.73
CA GLU A 40 -6.72 3.52 9.42
C GLU A 40 -5.20 3.69 9.35
N GLY A 41 -4.69 4.84 9.78
CA GLY A 41 -3.25 5.11 9.73
C GLY A 41 -2.44 4.15 10.60
N TRP A 42 -3.01 3.71 11.74
CA TRP A 42 -2.42 2.67 12.59
C TRP A 42 -2.50 1.30 11.93
N ALA A 43 -3.65 0.90 11.38
CA ALA A 43 -3.83 -0.36 10.67
C ALA A 43 -2.85 -0.49 9.49
N GLN A 44 -2.66 0.59 8.71
CA GLN A 44 -1.69 0.64 7.62
C GLN A 44 -0.26 0.41 8.12
N GLU A 45 0.12 0.96 9.27
CA GLU A 45 1.47 0.77 9.83
C GLU A 45 1.68 -0.66 10.36
N GLU A 46 0.69 -1.20 11.06
CA GLU A 46 0.73 -2.59 11.54
C GLU A 46 0.80 -3.58 10.38
N MET A 47 -0.01 -3.39 9.33
CA MET A 47 0.03 -4.24 8.14
C MET A 47 1.35 -4.08 7.38
N ARG A 48 1.90 -2.87 7.29
CA ARG A 48 3.24 -2.64 6.71
C ARG A 48 4.30 -3.48 7.44
N MET A 49 4.28 -3.49 8.76
CA MET A 49 5.19 -4.30 9.57
C MET A 49 4.93 -5.80 9.39
N LEU A 50 3.67 -6.22 9.43
CA LEU A 50 3.25 -7.62 9.26
C LEU A 50 3.75 -8.20 7.93
N PHE A 51 3.68 -7.42 6.86
CA PHE A 51 4.05 -7.86 5.51
C PHE A 51 5.50 -7.54 5.14
N ASN A 52 6.27 -6.86 5.99
CA ASN A 52 7.56 -6.28 5.63
C ASN A 52 7.48 -5.46 4.32
N ALA A 53 6.45 -4.63 4.23
CA ALA A 53 6.06 -3.92 3.01
C ALA A 53 6.52 -2.45 2.99
N GLY A 54 6.49 -1.84 1.81
CA GLY A 54 6.56 -0.39 1.67
C GLY A 54 5.22 0.26 2.03
N ARG A 55 5.27 1.46 2.63
CA ARG A 55 4.11 2.32 2.89
C ARG A 55 4.22 3.60 2.08
N GLU A 56 3.09 4.09 1.59
CA GLU A 56 3.02 5.36 0.85
C GLU A 56 4.03 5.40 -0.32
N ASP A 57 4.18 4.28 -1.03
CA ASP A 57 5.05 4.25 -2.22
C ASP A 57 4.33 4.96 -3.37
N ASN A 58 5.05 5.88 -4.02
CA ASN A 58 4.63 6.57 -5.24
C ASN A 58 4.70 5.60 -6.43
N CYS A 59 3.87 4.56 -6.40
CA CYS A 59 3.79 3.53 -7.45
C CYS A 59 3.00 4.00 -8.68
N TYR A 60 2.22 5.08 -8.56
CA TYR A 60 1.43 5.66 -9.65
C TYR A 60 2.30 6.59 -10.52
N GLN A 61 2.34 6.32 -11.82
CA GLN A 61 3.04 7.15 -12.81
C GLN A 61 2.25 8.40 -13.19
N ASN A 62 0.93 8.28 -13.30
CA ASN A 62 0.06 9.35 -13.78
C ASN A 62 -0.19 10.45 -12.72
N ASN A 63 0.22 10.24 -11.47
CA ASN A 63 0.06 11.23 -10.41
C ASN A 63 1.11 11.02 -9.30
N THR A 64 2.15 11.84 -9.29
CA THR A 64 3.25 11.77 -8.31
C THR A 64 2.85 12.16 -6.88
N ARG A 65 1.63 12.67 -6.67
CA ARG A 65 1.07 12.93 -5.34
C ARG A 65 0.23 11.77 -4.83
N GLN A 66 -0.01 10.75 -5.66
CA GLN A 66 -0.73 9.55 -5.27
C GLN A 66 0.27 8.47 -4.90
N ALA A 67 0.21 8.08 -3.63
CA ALA A 67 0.90 6.94 -3.10
C ALA A 67 -0.11 5.83 -2.81
N ALA A 68 0.29 4.58 -2.97
CA ALA A 68 -0.50 3.46 -2.45
C ALA A 68 -0.29 3.33 -0.94
N ASP A 69 -1.31 2.87 -0.21
CA ASP A 69 -1.19 2.70 1.23
C ASP A 69 -0.13 1.65 1.57
N ILE A 70 -0.14 0.51 0.87
CA ILE A 70 0.81 -0.59 1.06
C ILE A 70 1.23 -1.17 -0.30
N VAL A 71 2.52 -1.44 -0.47
CA VAL A 71 3.07 -2.15 -1.64
C VAL A 71 3.92 -3.32 -1.19
N LEU A 72 3.54 -4.51 -1.63
CA LEU A 72 4.28 -5.75 -1.45
C LEU A 72 5.00 -6.06 -2.76
N THR A 73 6.33 -6.09 -2.70
CA THR A 73 7.19 -6.45 -3.82
C THR A 73 7.73 -7.87 -3.63
N PRO A 74 7.84 -8.66 -4.71
CA PRO A 74 8.50 -9.96 -4.69
C PRO A 74 9.89 -9.88 -4.06
N ASP A 75 10.35 -10.99 -3.48
CA ASP A 75 11.70 -11.19 -2.91
C ASP A 75 12.06 -10.32 -1.67
N THR A 76 11.18 -9.40 -1.28
CA THR A 76 11.43 -8.41 -0.21
C THR A 76 10.31 -8.40 0.82
N SER A 77 9.06 -8.43 0.36
CA SER A 77 7.88 -8.46 1.24
C SER A 77 7.57 -9.90 1.69
N GLY A 78 7.37 -10.10 3.00
CA GLY A 78 7.03 -11.40 3.59
C GLY A 78 8.19 -12.39 3.82
N ALA A 79 9.38 -12.16 3.27
CA ALA A 79 10.51 -13.09 3.32
C ALA A 79 11.08 -13.36 4.73
N GLU A 80 10.96 -12.41 5.66
CA GLU A 80 11.47 -12.55 7.04
C GLU A 80 10.38 -12.75 8.10
N ALA A 81 9.12 -12.49 7.75
CA ALA A 81 8.00 -12.53 8.69
C ALA A 81 7.35 -13.93 8.79
N PHE A 82 7.40 -14.74 7.71
CA PHE A 82 6.73 -16.04 7.65
C PHE A 82 7.48 -17.07 6.79
N ALA A 83 7.17 -18.36 6.97
CA ALA A 83 7.83 -19.48 6.29
C ALA A 83 7.57 -19.54 4.77
N GLN A 84 6.59 -18.77 4.27
CA GLN A 84 6.31 -18.55 2.85
C GLN A 84 5.96 -17.07 2.64
N PRO A 85 6.47 -16.41 1.58
CA PRO A 85 6.15 -15.01 1.30
C PRO A 85 4.69 -14.85 0.88
N TYR A 86 4.04 -13.76 1.31
CA TYR A 86 2.66 -13.42 0.93
C TYR A 86 2.51 -13.14 -0.58
N VAL A 87 3.61 -12.85 -1.26
CA VAL A 87 3.72 -12.63 -2.70
C VAL A 87 4.95 -13.40 -3.17
N ASP A 88 4.74 -14.39 -4.03
CA ASP A 88 5.82 -15.20 -4.60
C ASP A 88 6.43 -14.49 -5.82
N GLU A 89 5.68 -14.43 -6.92
CA GLU A 89 6.16 -13.84 -8.17
C GLU A 89 5.55 -12.48 -8.50
N GLU A 90 4.28 -12.26 -8.12
CA GLU A 90 3.52 -11.05 -8.47
C GLU A 90 3.68 -9.95 -7.42
N SER A 91 3.69 -8.68 -7.85
CA SER A 91 3.55 -7.56 -6.92
C SER A 91 2.11 -7.43 -6.42
N VAL A 92 1.93 -6.91 -5.21
CA VAL A 92 0.62 -6.55 -4.67
C VAL A 92 0.61 -5.11 -4.23
N VAL A 93 -0.42 -4.36 -4.66
CA VAL A 93 -0.69 -3.00 -4.22
C VAL A 93 -2.01 -2.98 -3.48
N ILE A 94 -2.06 -2.30 -2.34
CA ILE A 94 -3.27 -2.23 -1.49
C ILE A 94 -3.61 -0.77 -1.23
N GLU A 95 -4.86 -0.41 -1.53
CA GLU A 95 -5.55 0.74 -0.98
C GLU A 95 -6.44 0.24 0.17
N LEU A 96 -6.14 0.67 1.41
CA LEU A 96 -6.82 0.21 2.61
C LEU A 96 -7.73 1.30 3.14
N LYS A 97 -9.00 0.96 3.36
CA LYS A 97 -9.98 1.86 3.97
C LYS A 97 -10.59 1.21 5.21
N CYS A 98 -10.62 1.94 6.31
CA CYS A 98 -11.15 1.43 7.58
C CYS A 98 -12.39 2.22 8.02
N GLU A 99 -13.45 1.50 8.38
CA GLU A 99 -14.64 2.13 8.96
C GLU A 99 -14.40 2.53 10.41
N SER A 100 -14.64 3.80 10.71
CA SER A 100 -14.69 4.37 12.05
C SER A 100 -16.07 4.99 12.29
N TYR A 101 -16.47 5.07 13.55
CA TYR A 101 -17.74 5.71 13.93
C TYR A 101 -17.85 7.13 13.36
N TRP A 102 -16.74 7.87 13.32
CA TRP A 102 -16.72 9.28 12.90
C TRP A 102 -16.63 9.47 11.38
N ASN A 103 -16.17 8.48 10.61
CA ASN A 103 -16.15 8.53 9.15
C ASN A 103 -17.25 7.71 8.47
N ALA A 104 -18.11 7.00 9.22
CA ALA A 104 -19.14 6.10 8.68
C ALA A 104 -19.92 6.71 7.50
N GLN A 105 -20.42 7.95 7.63
CA GLN A 105 -21.18 8.64 6.56
C GLN A 105 -20.38 8.91 5.28
N LYS A 106 -19.05 8.95 5.37
CA LYS A 106 -18.14 9.17 4.24
C LYS A 106 -17.47 7.88 3.77
N PHE A 107 -17.55 6.80 4.54
CA PHE A 107 -16.81 5.57 4.32
C PHE A 107 -17.03 5.03 2.91
N ARG A 108 -18.29 4.84 2.50
CA ARG A 108 -18.66 4.49 1.12
C ARG A 108 -18.08 5.42 0.07
N GLY A 109 -18.10 6.73 0.34
CA GLY A 109 -17.59 7.74 -0.58
C GLY A 109 -16.08 7.63 -0.80
N GLU A 110 -15.32 7.37 0.27
CA GLU A 110 -13.88 7.19 0.20
C GLU A 110 -13.50 5.85 -0.44
N VAL A 111 -14.15 4.74 -0.08
CA VAL A 111 -13.93 3.43 -0.74
C VAL A 111 -14.18 3.52 -2.24
N LYS A 112 -15.24 4.22 -2.66
CA LYS A 112 -15.53 4.43 -4.08
C LYS A 112 -14.39 5.18 -4.80
N LYS A 113 -13.71 6.12 -4.14
CA LYS A 113 -12.56 6.82 -4.73
C LYS A 113 -11.38 5.87 -4.89
N ASP A 114 -11.14 5.01 -3.92
CA ASP A 114 -10.05 4.02 -4.01
C ASP A 114 -10.31 2.99 -5.10
N MET A 115 -11.55 2.50 -5.25
CA MET A 115 -11.93 1.67 -6.40
C MET A 115 -11.65 2.38 -7.74
N GLN A 116 -11.92 3.68 -7.83
CA GLN A 116 -11.62 4.46 -9.03
C GLN A 116 -10.10 4.58 -9.25
N LYS A 117 -9.33 4.76 -8.18
CA LYS A 117 -7.87 4.81 -8.21
C LYS A 117 -7.28 3.47 -8.68
N VAL A 118 -7.76 2.34 -8.17
CA VAL A 118 -7.38 0.99 -8.63
C VAL A 118 -7.71 0.80 -10.12
N ASN A 119 -8.91 1.19 -10.54
CA ASN A 119 -9.35 1.01 -11.93
C ASN A 119 -8.64 1.92 -12.95
N SER A 120 -8.33 3.16 -12.57
CA SER A 120 -7.78 4.17 -13.48
C SER A 120 -6.28 4.42 -13.32
N GLY A 121 -5.67 3.85 -12.28
CA GLY A 121 -4.25 3.98 -11.99
C GLY A 121 -3.38 3.50 -13.15
N VAL A 122 -2.33 4.28 -13.43
CA VAL A 122 -1.22 3.88 -14.30
C VAL A 122 -0.03 3.63 -13.38
N PHE A 123 0.48 2.41 -13.36
CA PHE A 123 1.50 1.97 -12.42
C PHE A 123 2.88 1.97 -13.06
N LYS A 124 3.92 2.12 -12.24
CA LYS A 124 5.31 2.00 -12.70
C LYS A 124 5.55 0.61 -13.28
N GLU A 125 6.14 0.57 -14.48
CA GLU A 125 6.44 -0.66 -15.24
C GLU A 125 7.16 -1.73 -14.39
N ARG A 126 8.13 -1.33 -13.57
CA ARG A 126 8.84 -2.23 -12.64
C ARG A 126 7.93 -3.06 -11.72
N LEU A 127 6.72 -2.58 -11.41
CA LEU A 127 5.76 -3.30 -10.58
C LEU A 127 4.91 -4.28 -11.40
N LEU A 128 4.83 -4.09 -12.71
CA LEU A 128 3.97 -4.86 -13.61
C LEU A 128 4.73 -6.01 -14.29
N GLN A 129 6.07 -5.94 -14.37
CA GLN A 129 6.91 -6.92 -15.09
C GLN A 129 6.59 -8.39 -14.76
N ARG A 130 6.42 -8.72 -13.48
CA ARG A 130 6.11 -10.08 -13.02
C ARG A 130 4.63 -10.32 -12.72
N GLY A 131 3.77 -9.45 -13.23
CA GLY A 131 2.35 -9.41 -12.87
C GLY A 131 2.11 -8.63 -11.57
N CYS A 132 0.91 -8.08 -11.43
CA CYS A 132 0.54 -7.27 -10.29
C CYS A 132 -0.96 -7.35 -9.98
N ASN A 133 -1.29 -7.55 -8.70
CA ASN A 133 -2.66 -7.45 -8.21
C ASN A 133 -2.82 -6.15 -7.41
N VAL A 134 -3.75 -5.30 -7.84
CA VAL A 134 -4.06 -4.04 -7.17
C VAL A 134 -5.42 -4.17 -6.49
N TYR A 135 -5.42 -4.15 -5.16
CA TYR A 135 -6.60 -4.28 -4.33
C TYR A 135 -7.07 -2.93 -3.78
N CYS A 136 -8.38 -2.76 -3.73
CA CYS A 136 -9.05 -1.89 -2.77
C CYS A 136 -9.64 -2.81 -1.70
N ILE A 137 -9.17 -2.68 -0.46
CA ILE A 137 -9.63 -3.45 0.69
C ILE A 137 -10.34 -2.51 1.65
N ALA A 138 -11.56 -2.87 2.02
CA ALA A 138 -12.38 -2.13 2.97
C ALA A 138 -12.69 -2.99 4.20
N LEU A 139 -12.36 -2.46 5.38
CA LEU A 139 -12.65 -3.08 6.68
C LEU A 139 -13.93 -2.47 7.27
N ALA A 140 -15.05 -3.17 7.11
CA ALA A 140 -16.36 -2.73 7.58
C ALA A 140 -16.62 -3.25 9.00
N MET A 141 -16.81 -2.35 9.94
CA MET A 141 -17.07 -2.64 11.35
C MET A 141 -18.56 -2.84 11.64
N THR A 142 -19.44 -2.27 10.81
CA THR A 142 -20.89 -2.28 11.02
C THR A 142 -21.64 -2.96 9.89
N GLY A 143 -22.87 -3.42 10.18
CA GLY A 143 -23.76 -3.95 9.15
C GLY A 143 -24.18 -2.91 8.10
N GLU A 144 -24.18 -1.63 8.46
CA GLU A 144 -24.41 -0.54 7.50
C GLU A 144 -23.22 -0.40 6.55
N GLY A 145 -21.99 -0.33 7.08
CA GLY A 145 -20.77 -0.32 6.28
C GLY A 145 -20.68 -1.53 5.35
N ALA A 146 -21.02 -2.71 5.84
CA ALA A 146 -21.08 -3.94 5.05
C ALA A 146 -22.07 -3.84 3.88
N HIS A 147 -23.29 -3.36 4.15
CA HIS A 147 -24.30 -3.14 3.11
C HIS A 147 -23.82 -2.10 2.07
N GLU A 148 -23.11 -1.06 2.51
CA GLU A 148 -22.52 -0.08 1.60
C GLU A 148 -21.45 -0.69 0.69
N MET A 149 -20.58 -1.58 1.21
CA MET A 149 -19.55 -2.26 0.42
C MET A 149 -20.18 -3.19 -0.62
N GLU A 150 -21.17 -3.98 -0.22
CA GLU A 150 -21.95 -4.82 -1.13
C GLU A 150 -22.59 -3.97 -2.24
N SER A 151 -23.18 -2.82 -1.89
CA SER A 151 -23.82 -1.91 -2.86
C SER A 151 -22.83 -1.29 -3.87
N LEU A 152 -21.55 -1.21 -3.52
CA LEU A 152 -20.49 -0.75 -4.41
C LEU A 152 -19.98 -1.86 -5.33
N GLY A 153 -20.35 -3.11 -5.08
CA GLY A 153 -19.90 -4.28 -5.83
C GLY A 153 -18.54 -4.81 -5.36
N LEU A 154 -18.16 -4.56 -4.10
CA LEU A 154 -17.06 -5.29 -3.49
C LEU A 154 -17.51 -6.70 -3.13
N GLU A 155 -16.57 -7.63 -3.12
CA GLU A 155 -16.77 -9.02 -2.72
C GLU A 155 -16.38 -9.19 -1.24
N LEU A 156 -17.16 -9.98 -0.51
CA LEU A 156 -16.85 -10.32 0.89
C LEU A 156 -15.83 -11.45 0.91
N PHE A 157 -14.78 -11.31 1.71
CA PHE A 157 -13.89 -12.43 2.02
C PHE A 157 -14.46 -13.27 3.17
N GLU A 158 -14.70 -14.56 2.89
CA GLU A 158 -15.11 -15.55 3.89
C GLU A 158 -13.93 -16.46 4.21
N SER A 159 -13.43 -16.41 5.45
CA SER A 159 -12.39 -17.33 5.91
C SER A 159 -13.00 -18.61 6.45
N ASP A 160 -12.40 -19.74 6.09
CA ASP A 160 -12.77 -21.06 6.60
C ASP A 160 -12.30 -21.28 8.05
N GLY A 161 -11.43 -20.40 8.56
CA GLY A 161 -10.67 -20.60 9.80
C GLY A 161 -11.40 -20.36 11.12
N GLY A 162 -12.66 -19.92 11.09
CA GLY A 162 -13.45 -19.64 12.31
C GLY A 162 -12.89 -18.51 13.20
N LEU A 163 -11.85 -17.79 12.75
CA LEU A 163 -11.33 -16.59 13.40
C LEU A 163 -12.36 -15.47 13.28
N VAL A 164 -12.56 -14.74 14.38
CA VAL A 164 -13.53 -13.64 14.43
C VAL A 164 -12.78 -12.33 14.66
N ALA A 165 -12.60 -11.58 13.58
CA ALA A 165 -12.19 -10.17 13.63
C ALA A 165 -13.42 -9.28 13.94
N PRO A 166 -13.23 -8.08 14.51
CA PRO A 166 -14.33 -7.15 14.78
C PRO A 166 -14.86 -6.43 13.52
N PHE A 167 -14.35 -6.79 12.34
CA PHE A 167 -14.74 -6.25 11.04
C PHE A 167 -14.94 -7.38 10.03
N GLN A 168 -15.63 -7.04 8.94
CA GLN A 168 -15.70 -7.81 7.70
C GLN A 168 -14.70 -7.26 6.70
N VAL A 169 -14.04 -8.14 5.95
CA VAL A 169 -13.06 -7.76 4.93
C VAL A 169 -13.71 -7.82 3.56
N TRP A 170 -13.82 -6.66 2.92
CA TRP A 170 -14.39 -6.51 1.58
C TRP A 170 -13.31 -6.12 0.59
N TRP A 171 -13.41 -6.59 -0.64
CA TRP A 171 -12.36 -6.35 -1.63
C TRP A 171 -12.89 -6.10 -3.04
N PHE A 172 -12.11 -5.33 -3.78
CA PHE A 172 -12.20 -5.15 -5.23
C PHE A 172 -10.78 -5.21 -5.79
N MET A 173 -10.58 -5.83 -6.95
CA MET A 173 -9.25 -6.08 -7.49
C MET A 173 -9.17 -5.81 -8.99
N ARG A 174 -8.02 -5.27 -9.41
CA ARG A 174 -7.59 -5.21 -10.80
C ARG A 174 -6.26 -5.97 -10.95
N ARG A 175 -6.24 -6.96 -11.84
CA ARG A 175 -5.06 -7.76 -12.16
C ARG A 175 -4.36 -7.24 -13.40
N PHE A 176 -3.03 -7.24 -13.34
CA PHE A 176 -2.12 -7.08 -14.46
C PHE A 176 -1.38 -8.40 -14.62
N GLU A 177 -1.48 -8.99 -15.80
CA GLU A 177 -0.73 -10.20 -16.14
C GLU A 177 0.75 -9.86 -16.28
N ALA A 178 1.61 -10.85 -16.01
CA ALA A 178 3.03 -10.72 -16.32
C ALA A 178 3.22 -10.47 -17.82
N GLU A 179 4.22 -9.66 -18.16
CA GLU A 179 4.62 -9.54 -19.55
C GLU A 179 5.28 -10.86 -19.94
N ASP A 180 4.67 -11.60 -20.88
CA ASP A 180 5.31 -12.74 -21.51
C ASP A 180 6.60 -12.21 -22.11
N GLY A 181 7.74 -12.50 -21.47
CA GLY A 181 9.04 -12.20 -22.02
C GLY A 181 9.13 -12.93 -23.34
N SER A 182 8.89 -12.23 -24.45
CA SER A 182 9.42 -12.67 -25.73
C SER A 182 10.93 -12.67 -25.51
N GLU A 183 11.46 -13.88 -25.29
CA GLU A 183 12.85 -14.21 -25.54
C GLU A 183 13.11 -13.88 -27.02
N ASP A 184 13.25 -12.60 -27.34
CA ASP A 184 14.00 -12.20 -28.51
C ASP A 184 15.43 -12.61 -28.18
N GLU A 185 15.76 -13.82 -28.63
CA GLU A 185 17.10 -14.37 -28.69
C GLU A 185 17.98 -13.34 -29.43
N ASP A 186 18.62 -12.46 -28.67
CA ASP A 186 19.65 -11.56 -29.19
C ASP A 186 20.91 -12.40 -29.41
N GLU A 187 20.87 -13.21 -30.48
CA GLU A 187 22.02 -13.89 -31.04
C GLU A 187 22.99 -12.84 -31.61
N GLY A 188 23.90 -12.39 -30.74
CA GLY A 188 25.32 -12.16 -31.03
C GLY A 188 25.69 -11.21 -32.19
N SER A 189 26.48 -10.19 -31.87
CA SER A 189 27.94 -10.35 -31.99
C SER A 189 28.68 -9.22 -31.30
N MET A 190 29.65 -9.60 -30.47
CA MET A 190 30.80 -8.78 -30.10
C MET A 190 31.44 -8.18 -31.36
N ASP A 191 31.68 -6.88 -31.35
CA ASP A 191 32.89 -6.34 -31.96
C ASP A 191 33.39 -5.17 -31.10
N GLU A 192 34.57 -5.38 -30.53
CA GLU A 192 35.44 -4.38 -29.93
C GLU A 192 36.02 -3.49 -31.06
N ASN A 193 36.05 -2.17 -30.85
CA ASN A 193 37.06 -1.23 -31.35
C ASN A 193 36.71 0.15 -30.73
N ASP A 194 37.50 0.66 -29.78
CA ASP A 194 38.70 1.49 -30.00
C ASP A 194 38.43 2.65 -30.96
N GLU A 195 38.30 3.87 -30.43
CA GLU A 195 39.28 4.95 -30.61
C GLU A 195 38.80 6.23 -29.89
N GLU A 196 39.72 6.80 -29.13
CA GLU A 196 39.68 8.16 -28.58
C GLU A 196 39.68 9.17 -29.73
N ASP A 197 38.95 10.27 -29.59
CA ASP A 197 39.35 11.53 -30.25
C ASP A 197 38.93 12.73 -29.39
N GLU A 198 39.92 13.55 -29.12
CA GLU A 198 39.89 14.84 -28.46
C GLU A 198 39.32 15.95 -29.38
N ASP A 199 39.20 17.14 -28.80
CA ASP A 199 38.95 18.45 -29.41
C ASP A 199 37.50 18.82 -29.73
N ASP A 200 37.09 20.09 -29.70
CA ASP A 200 37.37 21.28 -28.90
C ASP A 200 36.26 22.26 -29.36
N ASP A 201 36.00 23.29 -28.56
CA ASP A 201 35.35 24.55 -28.97
C ASP A 201 33.89 24.52 -29.55
N GLU A 202 32.97 25.20 -28.86
CA GLU A 202 32.66 26.61 -29.17
C GLU A 202 31.48 27.11 -28.31
N MET A 203 31.68 28.31 -27.78
CA MET A 203 30.69 29.09 -27.04
C MET A 203 29.57 29.59 -27.96
N HIS A 204 28.33 29.51 -27.47
CA HIS A 204 27.31 30.51 -27.80
C HIS A 204 26.44 30.82 -26.58
N GLU A 205 26.61 32.04 -26.08
CA GLU A 205 25.62 32.79 -25.30
C GLU A 205 24.38 33.02 -26.18
N ASP A 206 23.16 32.84 -25.65
CA ASP A 206 22.16 33.92 -25.73
C ASP A 206 20.98 33.76 -24.76
N GLU A 207 20.63 34.91 -24.19
CA GLU A 207 19.36 35.43 -23.65
C GLU A 207 18.20 34.45 -23.34
N GLY A 208 17.64 34.41 -22.12
CA GLY A 208 17.15 35.55 -21.35
C GLY A 208 15.62 35.56 -21.39
N VAL A 209 14.96 35.07 -20.34
CA VAL A 209 13.56 35.44 -20.02
C VAL A 209 13.36 35.44 -18.51
N ASP A 210 13.31 36.63 -17.94
CA ASP A 210 12.87 36.92 -16.58
C ASP A 210 11.37 36.58 -16.43
N PHE A 211 11.00 35.92 -15.34
CA PHE A 211 9.62 35.92 -14.86
C PHE A 211 9.60 36.37 -13.40
N ASP A 212 9.11 37.59 -13.21
CA ASP A 212 8.80 38.21 -11.94
C ASP A 212 7.87 37.32 -11.09
N VAL A 213 8.26 37.07 -9.84
CA VAL A 213 7.30 36.78 -8.78
C VAL A 213 7.60 37.73 -7.63
N ASP A 214 6.94 38.87 -7.70
CA ASP A 214 6.61 39.69 -6.54
C ASP A 214 5.49 38.97 -5.77
N GLU A 215 5.74 38.66 -4.51
CA GLU A 215 4.76 38.79 -3.42
C GLU A 215 5.47 38.57 -2.09
N GLY A 216 5.89 39.70 -1.51
CA GLY A 216 6.42 39.77 -0.15
C GLY A 216 5.33 39.85 0.92
N SER A 217 5.73 39.38 2.11
CA SER A 217 5.36 39.83 3.47
C SER A 217 3.92 39.54 3.95
N SER A 218 3.71 38.60 4.87
CA SER A 218 4.04 38.57 6.31
C SER A 218 3.03 39.30 7.18
N ASP A 219 2.43 38.54 8.11
CA ASP A 219 1.99 38.90 9.48
C ASP A 219 1.71 37.52 10.12
N ASP A 220 2.66 36.85 10.80
CA ASP A 220 3.13 37.06 12.18
C ASP A 220 2.02 37.42 13.18
N ASP A 221 1.46 36.39 13.80
CA ASP A 221 1.05 36.42 15.20
C ASP A 221 1.26 35.01 15.76
N GLY A 222 2.35 34.86 16.51
CA GLY A 222 2.73 33.63 17.17
C GLY A 222 1.89 33.31 18.39
N ASP A 223 1.91 32.04 18.77
CA ASP A 223 1.80 31.58 20.15
C ASP A 223 2.48 30.20 20.22
N GLY A 224 3.65 30.18 20.86
CA GLY A 224 4.51 29.02 20.98
C GLY A 224 3.92 27.94 21.88
N TYR A 225 4.08 26.69 21.46
CA TYR A 225 4.10 25.54 22.36
C TYR A 225 5.30 24.66 22.08
N ASP A 226 5.87 24.26 23.21
CA ASP A 226 7.20 23.76 23.48
C ASP A 226 7.43 22.33 22.94
N ASN A 227 8.53 22.15 22.21
CA ASN A 227 8.98 20.86 21.68
C ASN A 227 9.81 20.13 22.75
N GLY A 228 9.11 19.44 23.65
CA GLY A 228 9.70 18.53 24.63
C GLY A 228 9.78 17.10 24.11
N TYR A 229 10.80 16.80 23.29
CA TYR A 229 11.22 15.42 23.05
C TYR A 229 11.67 14.79 24.38
N HIS A 230 10.93 13.82 24.89
CA HIS A 230 11.42 12.92 25.93
C HIS A 230 11.22 11.47 25.51
N ASN A 231 12.26 10.93 24.87
CA ASN A 231 12.44 9.51 24.61
C ASN A 231 12.77 8.83 25.95
N GLY A 232 11.76 8.21 26.56
CA GLY A 232 11.90 7.42 27.79
C GLY A 232 12.06 5.94 27.48
N TYR A 233 13.27 5.53 27.09
CA TYR A 233 13.66 4.12 27.12
C TYR A 233 13.66 3.63 28.57
N TYR A 234 12.68 2.80 28.94
CA TYR A 234 12.80 1.90 30.07
C TYR A 234 13.04 0.48 29.53
N GLY A 235 14.30 0.06 29.63
CA GLY A 235 14.67 -1.34 29.51
C GLY A 235 14.09 -2.15 30.67
N GLY A 236 13.48 -3.29 30.35
CA GLY A 236 12.89 -4.19 31.32
C GLY A 236 12.68 -5.60 30.75
N HIS A 237 13.72 -6.41 30.91
CA HIS A 237 13.72 -7.86 31.07
C HIS A 237 13.06 -8.79 30.03
N ASN A 238 13.94 -9.38 29.21
CA ASN A 238 14.10 -10.81 28.93
C ASN A 238 13.18 -11.75 29.76
N GLY A 239 12.25 -12.42 29.08
CA GLY A 239 11.44 -13.50 29.64
C GLY A 239 11.05 -14.47 28.53
N GLY A 240 11.82 -15.55 28.38
CA GLY A 240 11.58 -16.61 27.42
C GLY A 240 10.28 -17.37 27.73
N TRP A 241 9.59 -17.77 26.67
CA TRP A 241 8.46 -18.67 26.77
C TRP A 241 8.96 -20.11 26.67
N ASP A 242 9.08 -20.73 27.84
CA ASP A 242 9.32 -22.16 28.02
C ASP A 242 8.04 -22.92 27.64
N TYR A 243 8.18 -23.90 26.75
CA TYR A 243 7.13 -24.85 26.41
C TYR A 243 7.03 -25.90 27.52
N HIS A 244 5.96 -25.84 28.32
CA HIS A 244 5.56 -26.96 29.17
C HIS A 244 4.40 -27.73 28.53
N TYR A 245 4.74 -28.91 28.01
CA TYR A 245 3.78 -29.99 27.79
C TYR A 245 3.26 -30.50 29.15
N SER A 246 1.94 -30.64 29.25
CA SER A 246 1.25 -31.52 30.20
C SER A 246 0.14 -32.26 29.45
#